data_AF-A0A0G1CQ16-F1
#
_entry.id   AF-A0A0G1CQ16-F1
#
_cell.length_a   1.000
_cell.length_b   1.000
_cell.length_c   1.000
_cell.angle_alpha   90.00
_cell.angle_beta   90.00
_cell.angle_gamma   90.00
#
_symmetry.space_group_name_H-M   'P 1'
#
loop_
_entity.id
_entity.type
_entity.pdbx_description
1 polymer ?
#
loop_
_entity_poly.entity_id
_entity_poly.type
_entity_poly.pdbx_seq_one_letter_code
_entity_poly.pdbx_strand_id
1 'polypeptide(L)'
;MSYEVDQSGKLENTSVPTVVAFSNGSRNYLYLKPVAKRKIQQHFTAIKKPKSYIYKTFACLIYLLIKRYKLEGMLVIDIEYPGNMNLIKSHVYRIFKKYEFKESKVDFRFGLVGKKSRAHEKALTAFRSKKYSRASIVTSSEVLKILIIKNQALLET
;
A
#
# COMPACT_ATOMS: atom_id res chain seq x y z
N MET A 1 15.67 1.57 14.02
CA MET A 1 15.72 2.40 12.79
C MET A 1 14.31 2.94 12.51
N SER A 2 14.18 4.16 12.00
CA SER A 2 12.87 4.74 11.64
C SER A 2 12.80 5.02 10.15
N TYR A 3 11.67 4.69 9.54
CA TYR A 3 11.36 4.89 8.13
C TYR A 3 10.17 5.83 8.01
N GLU A 4 10.26 6.81 7.13
CA GLU A 4 9.11 7.62 6.73
C GLU A 4 8.50 6.99 5.49
N VAL A 5 7.16 6.90 5.43
CA VAL A 5 6.42 6.37 4.28
C VAL A 5 5.44 7.42 3.81
N ASP A 6 5.46 7.70 2.50
CA ASP A 6 4.60 8.71 1.88
C ASP A 6 3.99 8.20 0.57
N GLN A 7 2.87 8.80 0.16
CA GLN A 7 2.14 8.49 -1.06
C GLN A 7 2.13 9.69 -2.02
N SER A 8 2.29 9.40 -3.32
CA SER A 8 1.95 10.34 -4.39
C SER A 8 0.95 9.73 -5.35
N GLY A 9 -0.11 10.49 -5.66
CA GLY A 9 -1.22 10.05 -6.50
C GLY A 9 -2.21 9.19 -5.75
N LYS A 10 -3.34 9.79 -5.35
CA LYS A 10 -4.34 9.12 -4.50
C LYS A 10 -5.01 7.92 -5.17
N LEU A 11 -5.34 6.88 -4.40
CA LEU A 11 -5.93 5.64 -4.93
C LEU A 11 -7.29 5.86 -5.63
N GLU A 12 -8.09 6.81 -5.16
CA GLU A 12 -9.37 7.19 -5.76
C GLU A 12 -9.22 7.83 -7.15
N ASN A 13 -8.10 8.51 -7.43
CA ASN A 13 -7.83 9.07 -8.74
C ASN A 13 -7.26 7.99 -9.67
N THR A 14 -8.12 7.21 -10.32
CA THR A 14 -7.71 6.09 -11.19
C THR A 14 -7.18 6.50 -12.56
N SER A 15 -7.06 7.80 -12.83
CA SER A 15 -6.41 8.33 -14.03
C SER A 15 -4.89 8.44 -13.87
N VAL A 16 -4.39 8.54 -12.63
CA VAL A 16 -2.96 8.70 -12.31
C VAL A 16 -2.41 7.47 -11.56
N PRO A 17 -1.09 7.18 -11.69
CA PRO A 17 -0.47 6.13 -10.90
C PRO A 17 -0.51 6.48 -9.41
N THR A 18 -0.36 5.46 -8.57
CA THR A 18 -0.10 5.63 -7.14
C THR A 18 1.30 5.13 -6.85
N VAL A 19 2.09 5.97 -6.18
CA VAL A 19 3.44 5.64 -5.72
C VAL A 19 3.45 5.67 -4.21
N VAL A 20 3.93 4.59 -3.59
CA VAL A 20 4.15 4.55 -2.13
C VAL A 20 5.65 4.37 -1.92
N ALA A 21 6.30 5.36 -1.33
CA ALA A 21 7.75 5.38 -1.13
C ALA A 21 8.10 5.35 0.36
N PHE A 22 9.31 4.90 0.67
CA PHE A 22 9.88 5.08 2.00
C PHE A 22 11.26 5.74 1.96
N SER A 23 11.67 6.31 3.09
CA SER A 23 13.06 6.74 3.28
C SER A 23 13.57 6.58 4.72
N ASN A 24 14.85 6.25 4.84
CA ASN A 24 15.60 6.21 6.11
C ASN A 24 17.12 6.45 5.91
N GLY A 25 17.49 7.13 4.81
CA GLY A 25 18.85 7.14 4.25
C GLY A 25 18.89 6.43 2.89
N SER A 26 18.24 5.26 2.78
CA SER A 26 17.93 4.58 1.52
C SER A 26 16.53 4.96 1.01
N ARG A 27 16.29 4.89 -0.30
CA ARG A 27 15.00 5.32 -0.91
C ARG A 27 14.51 4.34 -1.98
N ASN A 28 13.38 3.67 -1.73
CA ASN A 28 12.70 2.83 -2.70
C ASN A 28 11.19 3.11 -2.69
N TYR A 29 10.48 2.56 -3.68
CA TYR A 29 9.04 2.80 -3.85
C TYR A 29 8.34 1.63 -4.54
N LEU A 30 7.05 1.53 -4.29
CA LEU A 30 6.12 0.75 -5.09
C LEU A 30 5.40 1.64 -6.10
N TYR A 31 5.11 1.09 -7.27
CA TYR A 31 4.43 1.79 -8.36
C TYR A 31 3.19 1.01 -8.81
N LEU A 32 2.00 1.58 -8.57
CA LEU A 32 0.72 1.02 -8.97
C LEU A 32 0.16 1.79 -10.17
N LYS A 33 0.04 1.12 -11.31
CA LYS A 33 -0.44 1.73 -12.57
C LYS A 33 -1.93 2.11 -12.51
N PRO A 34 -2.38 3.14 -13.25
CA PRO A 34 -3.80 3.47 -13.41
C PRO A 34 -4.67 2.26 -13.81
N VAL A 35 -4.18 1.44 -14.75
CA VAL A 35 -4.88 0.23 -15.21
C VAL A 35 -5.06 -0.78 -14.08
N ALA A 36 -4.05 -0.94 -13.21
CA ALA A 36 -4.15 -1.84 -12.06
C ALA A 36 -5.17 -1.34 -11.04
N LYS A 37 -5.18 -0.03 -10.76
CA LYS A 37 -6.15 0.63 -9.88
C LYS A 37 -7.59 0.37 -10.34
N ARG A 38 -7.86 0.58 -11.63
CA ARG A 38 -9.19 0.33 -12.21
C ARG A 38 -9.62 -1.13 -12.04
N LYS A 39 -8.74 -2.10 -12.30
CA LYS A 39 -9.05 -3.52 -12.11
C LYS A 39 -9.37 -3.87 -10.65
N ILE A 40 -8.61 -3.33 -9.69
CA ILE A 40 -8.87 -3.57 -8.27
C ILE A 40 -10.19 -2.90 -7.86
N GLN A 41 -10.44 -1.66 -8.30
CA GLN A 41 -11.70 -0.96 -8.04
C GLN A 41 -12.90 -1.73 -8.60
N GLN A 42 -12.82 -2.20 -9.84
CA GLN A 42 -13.85 -3.01 -10.48
C GLN A 42 -14.19 -4.27 -9.67
N HIS A 43 -13.17 -4.96 -9.15
CA HIS A 43 -13.39 -6.11 -8.27
C HIS A 43 -14.19 -5.71 -7.01
N PHE A 44 -13.81 -4.64 -6.33
CA PHE A 44 -14.51 -4.16 -5.14
C PHE A 44 -15.94 -3.68 -5.44
N THR A 45 -16.17 -3.10 -6.61
CA THR A 45 -17.51 -2.75 -7.09
C THR A 45 -18.36 -3.99 -7.31
N ALA A 46 -17.82 -5.03 -7.98
CA ALA A 46 -18.53 -6.27 -8.27
C ALA A 46 -19.01 -6.99 -6.99
N ILE A 47 -18.24 -6.91 -5.90
CA ILE A 47 -18.62 -7.48 -4.60
C ILE A 47 -19.40 -6.51 -3.71
N LYS A 48 -19.97 -5.44 -4.28
CA LYS A 48 -20.76 -4.40 -3.58
C LYS A 48 -20.03 -3.71 -2.41
N LYS A 49 -18.69 -3.60 -2.48
CA LYS A 49 -17.84 -2.96 -1.45
C LYS A 49 -16.91 -1.88 -2.04
N PRO A 50 -17.40 -0.91 -2.81
CA PRO A 50 -16.55 0.06 -3.52
C PRO A 50 -15.67 0.91 -2.60
N LYS A 51 -16.16 1.29 -1.40
CA LYS A 51 -15.35 2.05 -0.42
C LYS A 51 -14.18 1.24 0.16
N SER A 52 -14.28 -0.09 0.19
CA SER A 52 -13.19 -0.94 0.71
C SER A 52 -11.97 -0.94 -0.21
N TYR A 53 -12.12 -0.58 -1.49
CA TYR A 53 -11.03 -0.49 -2.45
C TYR A 53 -9.87 0.35 -1.91
N ILE A 54 -10.14 1.58 -1.48
CA ILE A 54 -9.10 2.54 -1.09
C ILE A 54 -8.30 2.00 0.10
N TYR A 55 -8.98 1.75 1.22
CA TYR A 55 -8.31 1.42 2.49
C TYR A 55 -7.62 0.06 2.47
N LYS A 56 -8.24 -0.95 1.84
CA LYS A 56 -7.61 -2.27 1.73
C LYS A 56 -6.44 -2.26 0.75
N THR A 57 -6.55 -1.52 -0.36
CA THR A 57 -5.45 -1.40 -1.32
C THR A 57 -4.28 -0.66 -0.69
N PHE A 58 -4.53 0.43 0.04
CA PHE A 58 -3.47 1.15 0.74
C PHE A 58 -2.79 0.27 1.80
N ALA A 59 -3.56 -0.44 2.62
CA ALA A 59 -3.03 -1.42 3.58
C ALA A 59 -2.19 -2.52 2.90
N CYS A 60 -2.63 -3.03 1.74
CA CYS A 60 -1.87 -3.98 0.94
C CYS A 60 -0.55 -3.39 0.43
N LEU A 61 -0.55 -2.14 -0.01
CA LEU A 61 0.66 -1.47 -0.48
C LEU A 61 1.66 -1.27 0.66
N ILE A 62 1.22 -0.93 1.87
CA ILE A 62 2.06 -0.85 3.07
C ILE A 62 2.71 -2.22 3.35
N TYR A 63 1.92 -3.29 3.40
CA TYR A 63 2.44 -4.65 3.59
C TYR A 63 3.46 -5.04 2.51
N LEU A 64 3.15 -4.79 1.23
CA LEU A 64 4.06 -5.07 0.12
C LEU A 64 5.36 -4.28 0.23
N LEU A 65 5.29 -3.02 0.69
CA LEU A 65 6.47 -2.17 0.84
C LEU A 65 7.40 -2.77 1.89
N ILE A 66 6.85 -3.11 3.05
CA ILE A 66 7.57 -3.75 4.16
C ILE A 66 8.19 -5.07 3.71
N LYS A 67 7.39 -5.94 3.08
CA LYS A 67 7.82 -7.26 2.66
C LYS A 67 8.89 -7.23 1.57
N ARG A 68 8.67 -6.44 0.51
CA ARG A 68 9.55 -6.42 -0.68
C ARG A 68 10.91 -5.83 -0.37
N TYR A 69 10.95 -4.84 0.51
CA TYR A 69 12.18 -4.16 0.90
C TYR A 69 12.72 -4.59 2.26
N LYS A 70 12.13 -5.62 2.87
CA LYS A 70 12.53 -6.20 4.16
C LYS A 70 12.71 -5.11 5.23
N LEU A 71 11.75 -4.20 5.32
CA LEU A 71 11.81 -3.10 6.30
C LEU A 71 11.65 -3.67 7.70
N GLU A 72 12.49 -3.21 8.63
CA GLU A 72 12.48 -3.60 10.04
C GLU A 72 12.56 -2.34 10.92
N GLY A 73 11.92 -2.36 12.09
CA GLY A 73 11.85 -1.22 13.00
C GLY A 73 10.58 -0.38 12.85
N MET A 74 10.71 0.92 13.07
CA MET A 74 9.57 1.84 13.17
C MET A 74 9.24 2.47 11.82
N LEU A 75 7.98 2.44 11.40
CA LEU A 75 7.47 3.15 10.22
C LEU A 75 6.55 4.30 10.65
N VAL A 76 6.81 5.49 10.14
CA VAL A 76 5.94 6.66 10.25
C VAL A 76 5.28 6.85 8.89
N ILE A 77 3.99 6.50 8.81
CA ILE A 77 3.20 6.57 7.58
C ILE A 77 2.47 7.91 7.55
N ASP A 78 2.58 8.64 6.45
CA ASP A 78 1.90 9.93 6.31
C ASP A 78 0.37 9.79 6.45
N ILE A 79 -0.26 10.84 6.97
CA ILE A 79 -1.71 10.88 7.17
C ILE A 79 -2.40 11.19 5.82
N GLU A 80 -2.42 10.19 4.94
CA GLU A 80 -3.00 10.31 3.60
C GLU A 80 -4.55 10.30 3.60
N TYR A 81 -5.13 9.54 4.53
CA TYR A 81 -6.57 9.32 4.66
C TYR A 81 -7.06 9.63 6.09
N PRO A 82 -7.22 10.93 6.44
CA PRO A 82 -7.68 11.35 7.75
C PRO A 82 -8.98 10.64 8.19
N GLY A 83 -9.07 10.27 9.47
CA GLY A 83 -10.20 9.55 10.06
C GLY A 83 -10.24 8.04 9.77
N ASN A 84 -9.38 7.51 8.89
CA ASN A 84 -9.39 6.09 8.49
C ASN A 84 -8.14 5.31 8.94
N MET A 85 -7.25 5.92 9.73
CA MET A 85 -5.98 5.35 10.18
C MET A 85 -6.18 4.02 10.92
N ASN A 86 -7.13 3.95 11.85
CA ASN A 86 -7.42 2.72 12.61
C ASN A 86 -7.93 1.59 11.70
N LEU A 87 -8.76 1.93 10.71
CA LEU A 87 -9.25 0.97 9.72
C LEU A 87 -8.10 0.43 8.86
N ILE A 88 -7.23 1.31 8.35
CA ILE A 88 -6.05 0.92 7.56
C ILE A 88 -5.12 0.05 8.42
N LYS A 89 -4.84 0.46 9.67
CA LYS A 89 -4.04 -0.30 10.64
C LYS A 89 -4.60 -1.72 10.84
N SER A 90 -5.91 -1.83 11.05
CA SER A 90 -6.58 -3.14 11.20
C SER A 90 -6.44 -4.03 9.96
N HIS A 91 -6.45 -3.45 8.76
CA HIS A 91 -6.26 -4.18 7.52
C HIS A 91 -4.82 -4.64 7.35
N VAL A 92 -3.82 -3.82 7.69
CA VAL A 92 -2.41 -4.21 7.66
C VAL A 92 -2.17 -5.40 8.59
N TYR A 93 -2.62 -5.34 9.85
CA TYR A 93 -2.48 -6.47 10.78
C TYR A 93 -3.21 -7.74 10.32
N ARG A 94 -4.40 -7.60 9.72
CA ARG A 94 -5.09 -8.76 9.14
C ARG A 94 -4.26 -9.42 8.03
N ILE A 95 -3.57 -8.61 7.22
CA ILE A 95 -2.68 -9.13 6.17
C ILE A 95 -1.45 -9.79 6.80
N PHE A 96 -0.83 -9.18 7.81
CA PHE A 96 0.30 -9.79 8.53
C PHE A 96 -0.07 -11.15 9.11
N LYS A 97 -1.18 -11.23 9.85
CA LYS A 97 -1.72 -12.48 10.39
C LYS A 97 -1.98 -13.53 9.30
N LYS A 98 -2.60 -13.14 8.18
CA LYS A 98 -2.90 -14.06 7.05
C LYS A 98 -1.63 -14.70 6.46
N TYR A 99 -0.52 -13.96 6.44
CA TYR A 99 0.72 -14.39 5.81
C TYR A 99 1.80 -14.81 6.82
N GLU A 100 1.42 -15.01 8.09
CA GLU A 100 2.34 -15.35 9.19
C GLU A 100 3.58 -14.44 9.21
N PHE A 101 3.37 -13.17 8.84
CA PHE A 101 4.44 -12.19 8.81
C PHE A 101 4.83 -11.89 10.26
N LYS A 102 6.12 -12.02 10.59
CA LYS A 102 6.62 -11.76 11.95
C LYS A 102 6.47 -10.28 12.29
N GLU A 103 5.32 -9.92 12.84
CA GLU A 103 4.97 -8.55 13.26
C GLU A 103 5.99 -8.00 14.26
N SER A 104 6.62 -8.86 15.06
CA SER A 104 7.59 -8.50 16.09
C SER A 104 8.81 -7.71 15.60
N LYS A 105 9.04 -7.64 14.29
CA LYS A 105 10.14 -6.89 13.68
C LYS A 105 9.74 -5.53 13.13
N VAL A 106 8.45 -5.21 13.07
CA VAL A 106 7.93 -4.00 12.40
C VAL A 106 6.82 -3.37 13.23
N ASP A 107 7.05 -2.14 13.67
CA ASP A 107 6.00 -1.29 14.24
C ASP A 107 5.69 -0.14 13.28
N PHE A 108 4.46 0.37 13.32
CA PHE A 108 4.09 1.53 12.54
C PHE A 108 3.05 2.41 13.23
N ARG A 109 3.21 3.71 13.01
CA ARG A 109 2.23 4.74 13.39
C ARG A 109 1.92 5.64 12.20
N PHE A 110 0.78 6.30 12.28
CA PHE A 110 0.46 7.41 11.39
C PHE A 110 0.99 8.70 12.02
N GLY A 111 1.58 9.56 11.21
CA GLY A 111 2.11 10.85 11.64
C GLY A 111 2.38 11.74 10.44
N LEU A 112 2.48 13.05 10.65
CA LEU A 112 2.76 13.97 9.56
C LEU A 112 4.19 13.74 9.04
N VAL A 113 4.29 13.32 7.78
CA VAL A 113 5.56 13.24 7.05
C VAL A 113 5.70 14.54 6.26
N GLY A 114 6.66 15.37 6.65
CA GLY A 114 6.79 16.71 6.07
C GLY A 114 7.03 16.68 4.55
N LYS A 115 6.55 17.71 3.83
CA LYS A 115 6.76 17.87 2.37
C LYS A 115 8.24 18.00 1.97
N LYS A 116 9.12 18.28 2.92
CA LYS A 116 10.59 18.31 2.74
C LYS A 116 11.26 16.97 3.09
N SER A 117 10.48 15.95 3.47
CA SER A 117 11.02 14.63 3.77
C SER A 117 11.57 13.96 2.52
N ARG A 118 12.58 13.11 2.72
CA ARG A 118 13.21 12.35 1.64
C ARG A 118 12.25 11.31 1.04
N ALA A 119 11.27 10.86 1.82
CA ALA A 119 10.20 9.96 1.39
C ALA A 119 9.25 10.68 0.42
N HIS A 120 8.82 11.90 0.77
CA HIS A 120 7.97 12.73 -0.08
C HIS A 120 8.63 13.01 -1.43
N GLU A 121 9.88 13.48 -1.41
CA GLU A 121 10.64 13.72 -2.64
C GLU A 121 10.70 12.47 -3.53
N LYS A 122 10.96 11.30 -2.94
CA LYS A 122 11.06 10.06 -3.72
C LYS A 122 9.73 9.67 -4.34
N ALA A 123 8.63 9.77 -3.58
CA ALA A 123 7.29 9.49 -4.08
C ALA A 123 6.93 10.44 -5.24
N LEU A 124 7.17 11.74 -5.05
CA LEU A 124 6.86 12.78 -6.02
C LEU A 124 7.69 12.67 -7.30
N THR A 125 9.00 12.42 -7.19
CA THR A 125 9.88 12.25 -8.36
C THR A 125 9.53 11.00 -9.15
N ALA A 126 9.26 9.87 -8.49
CA ALA A 126 8.83 8.65 -9.17
C ALA A 126 7.46 8.83 -9.84
N PHE A 127 6.53 9.53 -9.18
CA PHE A 127 5.22 9.87 -9.74
C PHE A 127 5.34 10.76 -10.99
N ARG A 128 6.13 11.85 -10.92
CA ARG A 128 6.30 12.82 -12.01
C ARG A 128 7.03 12.22 -13.21
N SER A 129 8.12 11.48 -12.97
CA SER A 129 8.93 10.91 -14.04
C SER A 129 8.22 9.81 -14.81
N LYS A 130 7.22 9.15 -14.20
CA LYS A 130 6.56 7.93 -14.71
C LYS A 130 7.57 6.81 -15.07
N LYS A 131 8.82 6.92 -14.60
CA LYS A 131 9.87 5.92 -14.76
C LYS A 131 9.85 5.01 -13.54
N TYR A 132 9.69 3.72 -13.79
CA TYR A 132 9.64 2.69 -12.75
C TYR A 132 10.47 1.49 -13.16
N SER A 133 11.13 0.85 -12.20
CA SER A 133 11.81 -0.42 -12.44
C SER A 133 10.82 -1.56 -12.35
N ARG A 134 11.09 -2.68 -13.05
CA ARG A 134 10.23 -3.87 -12.99
C ARG A 134 10.02 -4.35 -11.55
N ALA A 135 11.05 -4.25 -10.70
CA ALA A 135 11.00 -4.62 -9.29
C ALA A 135 10.07 -3.73 -8.44
N SER A 136 9.83 -2.49 -8.84
CA SER A 136 8.93 -1.57 -8.12
C SER A 136 7.44 -1.74 -8.47
N ILE A 137 7.12 -2.43 -9.57
CA ILE A 137 5.74 -2.53 -10.05
C ILE A 137 4.90 -3.39 -9.10
N VAL A 138 3.69 -2.91 -8.79
CA VAL A 138 2.65 -3.69 -8.14
C VAL A 138 1.53 -3.96 -9.15
N THR A 139 1.14 -5.22 -9.29
CA THR A 139 0.07 -5.62 -10.21
C THR A 139 -1.28 -5.73 -9.51
N SER A 140 -2.38 -5.63 -10.26
CA SER A 140 -3.71 -5.87 -9.69
C SER A 140 -3.85 -7.29 -9.15
N SER A 141 -3.28 -8.29 -9.82
CA SER A 141 -3.33 -9.69 -9.38
C SER A 141 -2.60 -9.91 -8.06
N GLU A 142 -1.46 -9.24 -7.86
CA GLU A 142 -0.71 -9.27 -6.60
C GLU A 142 -1.56 -8.70 -5.44
N VAL A 143 -2.16 -7.53 -5.65
CA VAL A 143 -3.05 -6.90 -4.65
C VAL A 143 -4.26 -7.78 -4.36
N LEU A 144 -4.94 -8.27 -5.39
CA LEU A 144 -6.14 -9.09 -5.23
C LEU A 144 -5.82 -10.43 -4.56
N LYS A 145 -4.69 -11.08 -4.86
CA LYS A 145 -4.26 -12.32 -4.18
C LYS A 145 -4.06 -12.10 -2.67
N ILE A 146 -3.53 -10.93 -2.28
CA ILE A 146 -3.34 -10.55 -0.88
C ILE A 146 -4.69 -10.25 -0.21
N LEU A 147 -5.57 -9.54 -0.88
CA LEU A 147 -6.84 -9.06 -0.30
C LEU A 147 -7.98 -10.08 -0.33
N ILE A 148 -7.99 -10.98 -1.31
CA ILE A 148 -9.00 -12.03 -1.41
C ILE A 148 -8.66 -13.11 -0.38
N ILE A 149 -9.59 -13.33 0.55
CA ILE A 149 -9.63 -14.53 1.37
C ILE A 149 -10.16 -15.62 0.44
N LYS A 150 -9.48 -16.76 0.34
CA LYS A 150 -10.11 -17.97 -0.22
C LYS A 150 -11.28 -18.29 0.71
N ASN A 151 -12.49 -17.83 0.38
CA ASN A 151 -13.69 -18.58 0.72
C ASN A 151 -13.76 -19.71 -0.32
N GLN A 152 -12.94 -20.75 -0.15
CA GLN A 152 -13.29 -22.06 -0.68
C GLN A 152 -14.18 -22.71 0.38
N ALA A 153 -15.46 -22.35 0.33
CA ALA A 153 -16.56 -23.05 1.00
C ALA A 153 -17.89 -22.87 0.24
N LEU A 154 -17.85 -22.52 -1.05
CA LEU A 154 -19.04 -22.37 -1.91
C LEU A 154 -18.72 -22.80 -3.35
N LEU A 155 -18.14 -23.99 -3.52
CA LEU A 155 -18.15 -24.75 -4.78
C LEU A 155 -18.20 -26.28 -4.53
N GLU A 156 -18.68 -26.70 -3.37
CA GLU A 156 -19.06 -28.09 -3.10
C GLU A 156 -20.38 -28.10 -2.35
N THR A 157 -21.46 -27.92 -3.10
CA THR A 157 -22.81 -28.50 -2.91
C THR A 157 -23.58 -28.21 -4.18
#